data_AF-A0A087SGF8-F1
#
_entry.id   AF-A0A087SGF8-F1
#
_cell.length_a   1.000
_cell.length_b   1.000
_cell.length_c   1.000
_cell.angle_alpha   90.00
_cell.angle_beta   90.00
_cell.angle_gamma   90.00
#
_symmetry.space_group_name_H-M   'P 1'
#
loop_
_entity.id
_entity.type
_entity.pdbx_description
1 polymer ?
#
loop_
_entity_poly.entity_id
_entity_poly.type
_entity_poly.pdbx_seq_one_letter_code
_entity_poly.pdbx_strand_id
1 'polypeptide(L)'
;MARMNEPSTGARSGVRLLFLALLLTGGVVYLFGKPLQQVYWGVSGRISLSSHSSRAAGAAGDGSGVGTIDEPVTREGVAGKDEPLDDSSKPQDQTGGLVEWDESQDRPADSATDDGKLDSSATEAKATGKDALTRELIEPLAQDKYIMVTWANWHYRDFVGNWVYHLKKTGCSAFVVGAMDDKLLAWLQENGIPTFLMSSGLPTSDFGWGSKSFFKMGREKVGLVNAFLAMGFDVIISDVDTVWLRDPIPYMKRYPDADVLASSDVVSSTSRTEDLEGPASSRGVANIGIMLFRPKALAFAKEWTEAMEKDEKYWDQNAFNDILLSDAQDVPGRTDNLLKYAVLEALWGGVGVKWAYKGSLLVGILPVSIFCSGQTYKEGLFRKLGLEPYVIHATFQFSGTAGKRHRLREWGAWKDPPEWWTHPIGFLSYDNDVPEALLEAARTANLSYALPSTLPHFALVNHQLRSMRNALVLASELGGAATVLPSIWVGLDRWWAPHDGRLPNSRIDLPFAAPADLVLDLEM
;
A
#
# COMPACT_ATOMS: atom_id res chain seq x y z
N MET A 1 -34.10 -16.59 -56.91
CA MET A 1 -34.63 -15.24 -56.55
C MET A 1 -34.80 -15.22 -55.03
N ALA A 2 -34.42 -14.19 -54.29
CA ALA A 2 -33.71 -12.95 -54.65
C ALA A 2 -32.68 -12.62 -53.55
N ARG A 3 -31.66 -11.79 -53.85
CA ARG A 3 -30.80 -11.20 -52.81
C ARG A 3 -31.56 -10.04 -52.16
N MET A 4 -31.57 -9.98 -50.83
CA MET A 4 -31.85 -8.73 -50.12
C MET A 4 -30.53 -8.00 -49.89
N ASN A 5 -30.52 -6.70 -50.11
CA ASN A 5 -29.31 -5.87 -50.02
C ASN A 5 -28.99 -5.53 -48.56
N GLU A 6 -27.71 -5.33 -48.26
CA GLU A 6 -27.29 -4.70 -47.00
C GLU A 6 -27.76 -3.23 -46.95
N PRO A 7 -28.13 -2.71 -45.77
CA PRO A 7 -28.43 -1.29 -45.60
C PRO A 7 -27.16 -0.45 -45.74
N SER A 8 -27.27 0.68 -46.44
CA SER A 8 -26.12 1.51 -46.82
C SER A 8 -25.39 2.13 -45.62
N THR A 9 -24.07 2.30 -45.76
CA THR A 9 -23.15 2.81 -44.72
C THR A 9 -23.56 4.17 -44.13
N GLY A 10 -24.27 5.01 -44.89
CA GLY A 10 -24.78 6.31 -44.41
C GLY A 10 -25.73 6.19 -43.20
N ALA A 11 -26.51 5.12 -43.09
CA ALA A 11 -27.45 4.94 -41.98
C ALA A 11 -26.75 4.81 -40.62
N ARG A 12 -25.57 4.14 -40.57
CA ARG A 12 -24.77 4.01 -39.34
C ARG A 12 -24.12 5.33 -38.91
N SER A 13 -23.81 6.21 -39.87
CA SER A 13 -23.30 7.56 -39.58
C SER A 13 -24.36 8.44 -38.92
N GLY A 14 -25.58 8.49 -39.49
CA GLY A 14 -26.67 9.30 -38.96
C GLY A 14 -27.07 8.93 -37.52
N VAL A 15 -27.15 7.62 -37.21
CA VAL A 15 -27.46 7.15 -35.85
C VAL A 15 -26.33 7.50 -34.87
N ARG A 16 -25.06 7.40 -35.27
CA ARG A 16 -23.92 7.82 -34.43
C ARG A 16 -23.94 9.31 -34.11
N LEU A 17 -24.17 10.19 -35.09
CA LEU A 17 -24.31 11.63 -34.82
C LEU A 17 -25.49 11.94 -33.88
N LEU A 18 -26.63 11.25 -34.04
CA LEU A 18 -27.80 11.47 -33.19
C LEU A 18 -27.56 11.04 -31.73
N PHE A 19 -26.84 9.93 -31.52
CA PHE A 19 -26.39 9.50 -30.19
C PHE A 19 -25.39 10.47 -29.56
N LEU A 20 -24.43 10.97 -30.35
CA LEU A 20 -23.45 11.95 -29.89
C LEU A 20 -24.14 13.27 -29.45
N ALA A 21 -25.13 13.73 -30.22
CA ALA A 21 -25.95 14.88 -29.86
C ALA A 21 -26.74 14.67 -28.56
N LEU A 22 -27.40 13.51 -28.39
CA LEU A 22 -28.19 13.20 -27.19
C LEU A 22 -27.33 13.11 -25.90
N LEU A 23 -26.09 12.64 -26.00
CA LEU A 23 -25.11 12.65 -24.91
C LEU A 23 -24.69 14.08 -24.54
N LEU A 24 -24.48 14.95 -25.53
CA LEU A 24 -24.14 16.36 -25.31
C LEU A 24 -25.30 17.20 -24.74
N THR A 25 -26.56 16.84 -25.03
CA THR A 25 -27.75 17.53 -24.47
C THR A 25 -28.24 16.97 -23.13
N GLY A 26 -27.41 16.18 -22.42
CA GLY A 26 -27.72 15.72 -21.07
C GLY A 26 -28.78 14.62 -20.96
N GLY A 27 -29.05 13.89 -22.05
CA GLY A 27 -29.99 12.76 -22.02
C GLY A 27 -29.51 11.61 -21.12
N VAL A 28 -30.39 11.10 -20.26
CA VAL A 28 -30.10 9.89 -19.46
C VAL A 28 -30.33 8.66 -20.32
N VAL A 29 -29.23 8.07 -20.79
CA VAL A 29 -29.23 6.77 -21.49
C VAL A 29 -28.59 5.73 -20.57
N TYR A 30 -29.35 4.68 -20.23
CA TYR A 30 -28.83 3.49 -19.56
C TYR A 30 -28.37 2.48 -20.62
N LEU A 31 -27.07 2.18 -20.64
CA LEU A 31 -26.48 1.10 -21.43
C LEU A 31 -25.98 0.02 -20.49
N PHE A 32 -26.62 -1.15 -20.53
CA PHE A 32 -26.08 -2.37 -19.92
C PHE A 32 -25.07 -2.98 -20.90
N GLY A 33 -23.78 -2.94 -20.56
CA GLY A 33 -22.67 -3.44 -21.37
C GLY A 33 -21.89 -4.55 -20.66
N LYS A 34 -21.04 -5.24 -21.43
CA LYS A 34 -20.09 -6.25 -20.91
C LYS A 34 -18.96 -5.60 -20.08
N PRO A 35 -18.23 -6.37 -19.24
CA PRO A 35 -17.17 -5.85 -18.37
C PRO A 35 -16.14 -4.98 -19.11
N LEU A 36 -15.65 -3.97 -18.39
CA LEU A 36 -14.75 -2.93 -18.90
C LEU A 36 -13.34 -3.48 -19.10
N GLN A 37 -12.82 -3.40 -20.33
CA GLN A 37 -11.43 -3.75 -20.60
C GLN A 37 -10.51 -2.56 -20.32
N GLN A 38 -9.70 -2.71 -19.26
CA GLN A 38 -8.48 -1.98 -18.92
C GLN A 38 -8.57 -0.45 -18.71
N VAL A 39 -8.13 -0.01 -17.53
CA VAL A 39 -8.11 1.40 -17.09
C VAL A 39 -6.73 1.72 -16.52
N TYR A 40 -6.16 2.83 -16.97
CA TYR A 40 -4.74 3.16 -16.84
C TYR A 40 -4.51 4.47 -16.05
N TRP A 41 -3.24 4.82 -15.83
CA TRP A 41 -2.80 5.77 -14.79
C TRP A 41 -1.67 6.69 -15.29
N GLY A 42 -1.50 7.85 -14.66
CA GLY A 42 -0.37 8.73 -14.92
C GLY A 42 -0.47 10.09 -14.22
N VAL A 43 0.67 10.66 -13.84
CA VAL A 43 0.75 12.02 -13.26
C VAL A 43 0.87 13.05 -14.38
N SER A 44 -0.19 13.83 -14.62
CA SER A 44 -0.25 14.86 -15.67
C SER A 44 0.50 16.15 -15.29
N GLY A 45 1.83 16.08 -15.22
CA GLY A 45 2.68 17.28 -15.13
C GLY A 45 2.55 18.15 -16.38
N ARG A 46 2.33 19.46 -16.21
CA ARG A 46 2.32 20.45 -17.31
C ARG A 46 3.72 20.61 -17.92
N ILE A 47 4.08 19.78 -18.90
CA ILE A 47 5.23 20.03 -19.77
C ILE A 47 4.82 21.06 -20.82
N SER A 48 5.29 22.30 -20.64
CA SER A 48 5.10 23.37 -21.64
C SER A 48 6.06 23.18 -22.81
N LEU A 49 5.60 22.50 -23.86
CA LEU A 49 6.34 22.37 -25.12
C LEU A 49 6.22 23.66 -25.94
N SER A 50 7.22 24.54 -25.84
CA SER A 50 7.34 25.70 -26.72
C SER A 50 7.75 25.25 -28.13
N SER A 51 6.99 25.70 -29.13
CA SER A 51 7.06 25.19 -30.51
C SER A 51 8.27 25.71 -31.29
N HIS A 52 9.42 25.03 -31.11
CA HIS A 52 10.57 25.21 -31.99
C HIS A 52 10.33 24.58 -33.37
N SER A 53 9.82 25.39 -34.30
CA SER A 53 9.70 24.99 -35.70
C SER A 53 11.08 24.79 -36.34
N SER A 54 11.33 23.61 -36.88
CA SER A 54 12.58 23.29 -37.57
C SER A 54 12.63 23.95 -38.95
N ARG A 55 13.60 24.85 -39.14
CA ARG A 55 14.08 25.27 -40.46
C ARG A 55 15.61 25.24 -40.47
N ALA A 56 16.17 24.55 -41.46
CA ALA A 56 17.61 24.40 -41.62
C ALA A 56 18.21 25.49 -42.53
N ALA A 57 19.45 25.88 -42.21
CA ALA A 57 20.44 26.52 -43.08
C ALA A 57 20.04 27.78 -43.89
N GLY A 58 20.52 28.93 -43.41
CA GLY A 58 20.69 30.19 -44.17
C GLY A 58 21.73 31.04 -43.42
N ALA A 59 22.67 31.68 -44.13
CA ALA A 59 23.90 32.21 -43.52
C ALA A 59 24.03 33.76 -43.57
N ALA A 60 24.80 34.28 -42.60
CA ALA A 60 25.37 35.63 -42.48
C ALA A 60 24.41 36.81 -42.24
N GLY A 61 24.90 37.80 -41.46
CA GLY A 61 24.24 39.10 -41.23
C GLY A 61 24.48 39.66 -39.82
N ASP A 62 25.15 40.82 -39.72
CA ASP A 62 25.48 41.51 -38.46
C ASP A 62 24.27 42.17 -37.76
N GLY A 63 24.43 42.52 -36.47
CA GLY A 63 24.17 43.91 -36.06
C GLY A 63 23.15 44.23 -34.94
N SER A 64 23.66 44.42 -33.71
CA SER A 64 23.27 45.51 -32.76
C SER A 64 21.87 45.57 -32.09
N GLY A 65 21.81 46.27 -30.92
CA GLY A 65 20.58 46.65 -30.20
C GLY A 65 20.20 45.70 -29.05
N VAL A 66 20.58 45.90 -27.78
CA VAL A 66 20.27 47.00 -26.82
C VAL A 66 18.78 47.05 -26.41
N GLY A 67 18.48 46.79 -25.13
CA GLY A 67 17.12 46.82 -24.58
C GLY A 67 17.01 46.44 -23.09
N THR A 68 17.36 47.37 -22.20
CA THR A 68 17.11 47.32 -20.74
C THR A 68 15.97 48.30 -20.38
N ILE A 69 15.36 48.31 -19.18
CA ILE A 69 15.65 47.66 -17.88
C ILE A 69 14.30 47.01 -17.36
N ASP A 70 13.93 46.74 -16.10
CA ASP A 70 14.44 47.07 -14.75
C ASP A 70 13.91 46.06 -13.68
N GLU A 71 14.65 45.88 -12.58
CA GLU A 71 14.13 45.60 -11.23
C GLU A 71 14.75 46.65 -10.30
N PRO A 72 14.05 47.16 -9.26
CA PRO A 72 14.68 47.06 -7.94
C PRO A 72 13.72 46.99 -6.73
N VAL A 73 14.14 46.32 -5.65
CA VAL A 73 14.76 46.94 -4.45
C VAL A 73 14.93 45.89 -3.34
N THR A 74 16.14 45.81 -2.78
CA THR A 74 16.50 44.98 -1.61
C THR A 74 16.65 45.81 -0.33
N ARG A 75 16.61 45.12 0.83
CA ARG A 75 17.37 45.47 2.04
C ARG A 75 17.96 44.17 2.61
N GLU A 76 19.27 44.05 2.82
CA GLU A 76 20.07 44.60 3.94
C GLU A 76 19.59 44.07 5.30
N GLY A 77 20.43 43.52 6.19
CA GLY A 77 21.87 43.23 6.22
C GLY A 77 22.16 42.42 7.51
N VAL A 78 23.29 41.73 7.71
CA VAL A 78 24.64 42.26 8.03
C VAL A 78 25.66 41.10 7.91
N ALA A 79 26.93 41.39 7.61
CA ALA A 79 27.97 40.40 7.37
C ALA A 79 28.91 40.13 8.56
N GLY A 80 29.62 39.00 8.50
CA GLY A 80 30.84 38.72 9.25
C GLY A 80 31.74 37.80 8.42
N LYS A 81 33.03 38.14 8.28
CA LYS A 81 34.07 37.33 7.63
C LYS A 81 35.09 36.87 8.69
N ASP A 82 35.75 35.75 8.43
CA ASP A 82 37.20 35.71 8.10
C ASP A 82 37.62 34.28 7.68
N GLU A 83 38.87 34.12 7.24
CA GLU A 83 39.37 32.99 6.41
C GLU A 83 40.35 32.04 7.20
N PRO A 84 41.22 31.21 6.57
CA PRO A 84 40.94 29.87 5.99
C PRO A 84 41.90 28.75 6.52
N LEU A 85 42.09 27.68 5.73
CA LEU A 85 43.01 26.50 5.89
C LEU A 85 42.42 25.32 6.72
N ASP A 86 42.68 24.02 6.45
CA ASP A 86 43.53 23.35 5.43
C ASP A 86 42.92 21.98 4.97
N ASP A 87 43.53 21.35 3.95
CA ASP A 87 43.16 20.06 3.34
C ASP A 87 43.43 18.83 4.23
N SER A 88 42.57 17.81 4.15
CA SER A 88 43.03 16.40 4.10
C SER A 88 41.94 15.37 3.73
N SER A 89 42.39 14.32 3.03
CA SER A 89 41.70 13.04 2.74
C SER A 89 40.53 13.05 1.74
N LYS A 90 40.85 12.63 0.50
CA LYS A 90 39.87 12.14 -0.48
C LYS A 90 39.42 10.71 -0.11
N PRO A 91 38.14 10.32 -0.36
CA PRO A 91 37.76 8.91 -0.34
C PRO A 91 38.55 8.10 -1.37
N GLN A 92 38.89 6.86 -1.05
CA GLN A 92 39.44 5.92 -2.03
C GLN A 92 38.30 5.27 -2.84
N ASP A 93 38.55 5.12 -4.14
CA ASP A 93 37.69 4.35 -5.04
C ASP A 93 37.77 2.85 -4.72
N GLN A 94 36.62 2.20 -4.51
CA GLN A 94 36.50 0.74 -4.39
C GLN A 94 35.25 0.27 -5.13
N THR A 95 35.45 -0.08 -6.40
CA THR A 95 34.48 -0.74 -7.27
C THR A 95 34.21 -2.19 -6.81
N GLY A 96 33.38 -2.34 -5.78
CA GLY A 96 32.75 -3.62 -5.45
C GLY A 96 31.71 -3.98 -6.52
N GLY A 97 31.83 -5.17 -7.11
CA GLY A 97 31.04 -5.55 -8.29
C GLY A 97 29.53 -5.62 -8.02
N LEU A 98 28.77 -4.73 -8.67
CA LEU A 98 27.34 -4.92 -8.90
C LEU A 98 27.15 -6.14 -9.80
N VAL A 99 26.30 -7.09 -9.39
CA VAL A 99 25.76 -8.10 -10.30
C VAL A 99 24.57 -7.45 -10.99
N GLU A 100 24.76 -7.02 -12.24
CA GLU A 100 23.65 -6.56 -13.08
C GLU A 100 22.62 -7.69 -13.24
N TRP A 101 21.36 -7.37 -12.97
CA TRP A 101 20.25 -8.33 -13.08
C TRP A 101 19.65 -8.24 -14.47
N ASP A 102 19.64 -9.36 -15.18
CA ASP A 102 19.23 -9.43 -16.59
C ASP A 102 17.71 -9.29 -16.74
N GLU A 103 17.27 -8.07 -17.09
CA GLU A 103 15.86 -7.73 -17.32
C GLU A 103 15.19 -8.58 -18.44
N SER A 104 15.96 -9.26 -19.30
CA SER A 104 15.42 -9.99 -20.44
C SER A 104 14.76 -11.35 -20.12
N GLN A 105 14.76 -11.76 -18.84
CA GLN A 105 14.22 -13.08 -18.42
C GLN A 105 12.82 -13.03 -17.78
N ASP A 106 12.26 -11.83 -17.51
CA ASP A 106 10.86 -11.65 -17.08
C ASP A 106 9.93 -11.99 -18.27
N ARG A 107 9.51 -13.26 -18.38
CA ARG A 107 8.44 -13.65 -19.33
C ARG A 107 7.10 -13.03 -18.90
N PRO A 108 6.29 -12.50 -19.84
CA PRO A 108 5.05 -11.81 -19.50
C PRO A 108 4.07 -12.74 -18.78
N ALA A 109 3.35 -12.20 -17.81
CA ALA A 109 2.22 -12.91 -17.19
C ALA A 109 1.03 -12.91 -18.15
N ASP A 110 0.52 -14.10 -18.48
CA ASP A 110 -0.63 -14.26 -19.39
C ASP A 110 -1.85 -13.47 -18.91
N SER A 111 -2.59 -12.90 -19.87
CA SER A 111 -3.76 -12.06 -19.59
C SER A 111 -4.88 -12.87 -18.93
N ALA A 112 -5.19 -12.54 -17.68
CA ALA A 112 -6.13 -13.28 -16.84
C ALA A 112 -7.60 -13.17 -17.33
N THR A 113 -8.03 -14.13 -18.14
CA THR A 113 -9.44 -14.52 -18.29
C THR A 113 -9.55 -16.04 -18.30
N ASP A 114 -9.63 -16.64 -17.11
CA ASP A 114 -10.00 -18.04 -16.94
C ASP A 114 -10.93 -18.21 -15.73
N ASP A 115 -12.18 -18.59 -16.01
CA ASP A 115 -13.23 -18.79 -15.01
C ASP A 115 -13.02 -20.14 -14.32
N GLY A 116 -12.21 -20.14 -13.25
CA GLY A 116 -11.61 -21.30 -12.59
C GLY A 116 -12.52 -22.50 -12.27
N LYS A 117 -12.80 -23.32 -13.30
CA LYS A 117 -13.09 -24.75 -13.14
C LYS A 117 -11.80 -25.44 -12.74
N LEU A 118 -11.81 -26.23 -11.66
CA LEU A 118 -10.64 -27.03 -11.31
C LEU A 118 -10.35 -28.09 -12.38
N ASP A 119 -9.28 -27.87 -13.15
CA ASP A 119 -8.59 -28.93 -13.89
C ASP A 119 -7.75 -29.75 -12.89
N SER A 120 -7.97 -31.07 -12.86
CA SER A 120 -7.32 -31.99 -11.94
C SER A 120 -6.07 -32.66 -12.52
N SER A 121 -5.33 -31.98 -13.41
CA SER A 121 -4.13 -32.50 -14.09
C SER A 121 -2.81 -31.83 -13.69
N ALA A 122 -2.79 -30.92 -12.72
CA ALA A 122 -1.55 -30.44 -12.11
C ALA A 122 -0.90 -31.56 -11.27
N THR A 123 0.28 -32.05 -11.69
CA THR A 123 1.03 -33.06 -10.92
C THR A 123 1.52 -32.51 -9.58
N GLU A 124 1.06 -33.11 -8.48
CA GLU A 124 1.52 -32.84 -7.11
C GLU A 124 3.05 -32.91 -7.02
N ALA A 125 3.70 -31.77 -6.80
CA ALA A 125 5.14 -31.69 -6.58
C ALA A 125 5.47 -32.08 -5.14
N LYS A 126 5.39 -33.39 -4.83
CA LYS A 126 5.54 -33.92 -3.47
C LYS A 126 6.77 -33.36 -2.76
N ALA A 127 6.49 -32.51 -1.77
CA ALA A 127 7.47 -31.83 -0.93
C ALA A 127 8.61 -32.77 -0.51
N THR A 128 9.85 -32.38 -0.79
CA THR A 128 11.00 -33.10 -0.27
C THR A 128 11.37 -32.55 1.10
N GLY A 129 12.08 -33.34 1.91
CA GLY A 129 12.56 -32.86 3.23
C GLY A 129 13.58 -31.71 3.17
N LYS A 130 13.86 -31.15 1.99
CA LYS A 130 14.69 -29.95 1.77
C LYS A 130 13.89 -28.66 1.85
N ASP A 131 12.59 -28.72 1.56
CA ASP A 131 11.72 -27.55 1.37
C ASP A 131 11.12 -27.06 2.72
N ALA A 132 11.54 -27.66 3.83
CA ALA A 132 11.04 -27.42 5.18
C ALA A 132 11.71 -26.22 5.88
N LEU A 133 10.90 -25.47 6.64
CA LEU A 133 11.40 -24.45 7.56
C LEU A 133 12.30 -25.10 8.62
N THR A 134 13.56 -24.72 8.62
CA THR A 134 14.64 -25.30 9.45
C THR A 134 15.60 -24.19 9.89
N ARG A 135 16.38 -24.43 10.95
CA ARG A 135 17.40 -23.45 11.39
C ARG A 135 18.41 -23.23 10.26
N GLU A 136 18.82 -24.32 9.65
CA GLU A 136 19.85 -24.42 8.63
C GLU A 136 19.49 -23.66 7.35
N LEU A 137 18.19 -23.50 7.05
CA LEU A 137 17.68 -22.66 5.96
C LEU A 137 17.70 -21.16 6.31
N ILE A 138 17.38 -20.80 7.55
CA ILE A 138 17.17 -19.40 7.97
C ILE A 138 18.44 -18.73 8.48
N GLU A 139 19.33 -19.46 9.14
CA GLU A 139 20.58 -18.94 9.70
C GLU A 139 21.52 -18.26 8.68
N PRO A 140 21.68 -18.74 7.42
CA PRO A 140 22.44 -18.01 6.41
C PRO A 140 21.69 -16.82 5.79
N LEU A 141 20.39 -16.66 6.05
CA LEU A 141 19.58 -15.53 5.58
C LEU A 141 19.48 -14.41 6.63
N ALA A 142 19.52 -14.74 7.92
CA ALA A 142 19.25 -13.80 9.01
C ALA A 142 20.43 -12.83 9.29
N GLN A 143 20.13 -11.53 9.43
CA GLN A 143 21.12 -10.49 9.76
C GLN A 143 21.09 -10.18 11.26
N ASP A 144 22.14 -10.54 12.00
CA ASP A 144 22.19 -10.41 13.47
C ASP A 144 21.00 -11.10 14.18
N LYS A 145 20.56 -12.26 13.65
CA LYS A 145 19.33 -13.00 13.97
C LYS A 145 18.01 -12.40 13.51
N TYR A 146 18.00 -11.20 12.91
CA TYR A 146 16.79 -10.62 12.36
C TYR A 146 16.46 -11.28 11.02
N ILE A 147 15.20 -11.67 10.84
CA ILE A 147 14.68 -12.22 9.58
C ILE A 147 13.30 -11.62 9.28
N MET A 148 13.12 -11.11 8.07
CA MET A 148 11.83 -10.65 7.58
C MET A 148 11.03 -11.81 6.96
N VAL A 149 9.75 -11.90 7.29
CA VAL A 149 8.89 -13.01 6.88
C VAL A 149 7.58 -12.49 6.34
N THR A 150 7.22 -12.92 5.14
CA THR A 150 5.84 -12.87 4.63
C THR A 150 5.43 -14.24 4.10
N TRP A 151 4.15 -14.46 3.86
CA TRP A 151 3.62 -15.74 3.36
C TRP A 151 2.40 -15.50 2.49
N ALA A 152 2.18 -16.43 1.55
CA ALA A 152 1.12 -16.32 0.56
C ALA A 152 0.81 -17.68 -0.09
N ASN A 153 -0.31 -17.72 -0.80
CA ASN A 153 -0.63 -18.74 -1.79
C ASN A 153 -0.51 -18.14 -3.21
N TRP A 154 -0.64 -18.97 -4.25
CA TRP A 154 -0.52 -18.58 -5.65
C TRP A 154 -1.37 -17.37 -6.06
N HIS A 155 -2.55 -17.18 -5.47
CA HIS A 155 -3.44 -16.05 -5.81
C HIS A 155 -2.81 -14.69 -5.50
N TYR A 156 -1.92 -14.62 -4.50
CA TYR A 156 -1.22 -13.39 -4.12
C TYR A 156 0.22 -13.31 -4.67
N ARG A 157 0.57 -14.11 -5.70
CA ARG A 157 1.91 -14.10 -6.34
C ARG A 157 2.35 -12.69 -6.78
N ASP A 158 1.44 -11.86 -7.29
CA ASP A 158 1.76 -10.50 -7.74
C ASP A 158 2.13 -9.59 -6.56
N PHE A 159 1.41 -9.70 -5.43
CA PHE A 159 1.80 -9.07 -4.16
C PHE A 159 3.16 -9.57 -3.64
N VAL A 160 3.43 -10.88 -3.68
CA VAL A 160 4.74 -11.43 -3.29
C VAL A 160 5.87 -10.84 -4.14
N GLY A 161 5.67 -10.77 -5.46
CA GLY A 161 6.61 -10.13 -6.39
C GLY A 161 6.84 -8.65 -6.05
N ASN A 162 5.76 -7.93 -5.73
CA ASN A 162 5.84 -6.52 -5.34
C ASN A 162 6.60 -6.33 -4.01
N TRP A 163 6.27 -7.12 -2.99
CA TRP A 163 6.88 -7.11 -1.66
C TRP A 163 8.39 -7.39 -1.74
N VAL A 164 8.79 -8.45 -2.47
CA VAL A 164 10.20 -8.81 -2.66
C VAL A 164 10.96 -7.76 -3.47
N TYR A 165 10.37 -7.21 -4.52
CA TYR A 165 10.98 -6.13 -5.31
C TYR A 165 11.24 -4.89 -4.46
N HIS A 166 10.22 -4.42 -3.73
CA HIS A 166 10.32 -3.24 -2.88
C HIS A 166 11.28 -3.45 -1.71
N LEU A 167 11.23 -4.60 -1.03
CA LEU A 167 12.15 -4.90 0.07
C LEU A 167 13.61 -5.00 -0.40
N LYS A 168 13.91 -5.71 -1.50
CA LYS A 168 15.25 -5.73 -2.10
C LYS A 168 15.77 -4.32 -2.43
N LYS A 169 14.89 -3.43 -2.92
CA LYS A 169 15.23 -2.03 -3.24
C LYS A 169 15.65 -1.21 -2.01
N THR A 170 15.29 -1.62 -0.79
CA THR A 170 15.77 -0.99 0.46
C THR A 170 17.19 -1.37 0.85
N GLY A 171 17.78 -2.39 0.20
CA GLY A 171 19.04 -3.01 0.59
C GLY A 171 18.89 -4.20 1.56
N CYS A 172 17.70 -4.45 2.12
CA CYS A 172 17.46 -5.59 3.00
C CYS A 172 17.51 -6.92 2.21
N SER A 173 18.49 -7.76 2.53
CA SER A 173 18.63 -9.13 2.03
C SER A 173 18.09 -10.19 2.99
N ALA A 174 17.86 -9.83 4.26
CA ALA A 174 17.51 -10.76 5.32
C ALA A 174 16.01 -11.05 5.38
N PHE A 175 15.51 -11.76 4.36
CA PHE A 175 14.10 -12.12 4.24
C PHE A 175 13.87 -13.54 3.71
N VAL A 176 12.66 -14.05 3.93
CA VAL A 176 12.18 -15.35 3.42
C VAL A 176 10.67 -15.31 3.19
N VAL A 177 10.17 -16.03 2.18
CA VAL A 177 8.74 -16.14 1.84
C VAL A 177 8.21 -17.54 2.14
N GLY A 178 7.24 -17.65 3.04
CA GLY A 178 6.50 -18.89 3.28
C GLY A 178 5.52 -19.18 2.15
N ALA A 179 5.70 -20.30 1.46
CA ALA A 179 4.76 -20.77 0.44
C ALA A 179 3.66 -21.62 1.07
N MET A 180 2.40 -21.23 0.91
CA MET A 180 1.23 -22.00 1.35
C MET A 180 0.91 -23.17 0.39
N ASP A 181 1.41 -23.14 -0.85
CA ASP A 181 1.19 -24.16 -1.87
C ASP A 181 2.42 -24.39 -2.77
N ASP A 182 2.49 -25.59 -3.36
CA ASP A 182 3.60 -26.05 -4.20
C ASP A 182 3.81 -25.19 -5.46
N LYS A 183 2.76 -24.52 -5.96
CA LYS A 183 2.84 -23.72 -7.19
C LYS A 183 3.51 -22.38 -6.93
N LEU A 184 3.23 -21.76 -5.78
CA LEU A 184 3.99 -20.59 -5.33
C LEU A 184 5.43 -20.98 -4.95
N LEU A 185 5.63 -22.12 -4.28
CA LEU A 185 6.97 -22.63 -3.94
C LEU A 185 7.84 -22.77 -5.19
N ALA A 186 7.35 -23.45 -6.23
CA ALA A 186 8.07 -23.64 -7.48
C ALA A 186 8.48 -22.30 -8.12
N TRP A 187 7.55 -21.35 -8.22
CA TRP A 187 7.87 -20.03 -8.79
C TRP A 187 8.89 -19.24 -7.95
N LEU A 188 8.79 -19.30 -6.61
CA LEU A 188 9.78 -18.68 -5.71
C LEU A 188 11.18 -19.27 -5.91
N GLN A 189 11.28 -20.60 -6.02
CA GLN A 189 12.53 -21.31 -6.29
C GLN A 189 13.10 -20.98 -7.69
N GLU A 190 12.26 -20.98 -8.73
CA GLU A 190 12.64 -20.58 -10.09
C GLU A 190 13.17 -19.14 -10.19
N ASN A 191 12.70 -18.25 -9.32
CA ASN A 191 13.06 -16.83 -9.32
C ASN A 191 14.16 -16.48 -8.30
N GLY A 192 14.78 -17.49 -7.68
CA GLY A 192 15.87 -17.30 -6.70
C GLY A 192 15.43 -16.53 -5.46
N ILE A 193 14.17 -16.66 -5.04
CA ILE A 193 13.61 -15.99 -3.87
C ILE A 193 13.67 -16.97 -2.68
N PRO A 194 14.32 -16.62 -1.56
CA PRO A 194 14.40 -17.51 -0.39
C PRO A 194 13.01 -17.91 0.11
N THR A 195 12.77 -19.21 0.24
CA THR A 195 11.44 -19.77 0.53
C THR A 195 11.49 -21.11 1.25
N PHE A 196 10.37 -21.47 1.87
CA PHE A 196 10.06 -22.80 2.42
C PHE A 196 8.58 -23.10 2.19
N LEU A 197 8.23 -24.38 2.09
CA LEU A 197 6.85 -24.84 2.01
C LEU A 197 6.26 -24.99 3.41
N MET A 198 5.24 -24.19 3.73
CA MET A 198 4.65 -24.12 5.07
C MET A 198 4.06 -25.44 5.55
N SER A 199 3.56 -26.28 4.63
CA SER A 199 3.02 -27.61 4.93
C SER A 199 4.08 -28.68 5.30
N SER A 200 5.37 -28.36 5.12
CA SER A 200 6.50 -29.25 5.45
C SER A 200 7.36 -28.76 6.62
N GLY A 201 7.17 -27.51 7.07
CA GLY A 201 8.11 -26.80 7.94
C GLY A 201 7.80 -26.75 9.43
N LEU A 202 6.69 -27.34 9.89
CA LEU A 202 6.31 -27.34 11.32
C LEU A 202 6.36 -28.77 11.87
N PRO A 203 6.91 -29.01 13.09
CA PRO A 203 7.04 -30.34 13.65
C PRO A 203 5.65 -30.97 13.88
N THR A 204 5.35 -32.02 13.13
CA THR A 204 4.03 -32.67 13.07
C THR A 204 3.68 -33.50 14.30
N SER A 205 4.52 -33.51 15.34
CA SER A 205 4.34 -34.31 16.56
C SER A 205 3.29 -33.77 17.52
N ASP A 206 3.13 -32.44 17.61
CA ASP A 206 2.42 -31.82 18.75
C ASP A 206 1.24 -30.90 18.35
N PHE A 207 1.15 -30.43 17.10
CA PHE A 207 0.35 -29.24 16.74
C PHE A 207 -0.93 -29.48 15.93
N GLY A 208 -1.44 -30.72 15.83
CA GLY A 208 -2.76 -31.00 15.22
C GLY A 208 -2.96 -30.55 13.75
N TRP A 209 -1.85 -30.24 13.07
CA TRP A 209 -1.81 -29.52 11.81
C TRP A 209 -2.30 -30.39 10.63
N GLY A 210 -2.95 -29.77 9.63
CA GLY A 210 -3.60 -30.48 8.52
C GLY A 210 -5.01 -31.02 8.84
N SER A 211 -5.56 -30.71 10.01
CA SER A 211 -6.99 -30.93 10.31
C SER A 211 -7.89 -29.97 9.51
N LYS A 212 -9.13 -30.37 9.19
CA LYS A 212 -10.02 -29.62 8.27
C LYS A 212 -10.39 -28.21 8.71
N SER A 213 -10.16 -27.88 9.99
CA SER A 213 -10.33 -26.55 10.60
C SER A 213 -9.24 -25.55 10.21
N PHE A 214 -8.04 -25.99 9.80
CA PHE A 214 -6.86 -25.11 9.79
C PHE A 214 -6.83 -24.06 8.65
N PHE A 215 -7.68 -24.19 7.62
CA PHE A 215 -7.66 -23.35 6.40
C PHE A 215 -8.20 -21.91 6.62
N LYS A 216 -7.51 -21.11 7.43
CA LYS A 216 -7.67 -19.65 7.55
C LYS A 216 -6.30 -18.99 7.77
N MET A 217 -5.90 -18.08 6.87
CA MET A 217 -4.55 -17.47 6.81
C MET A 217 -4.03 -16.89 8.14
N GLY A 218 -4.92 -16.40 9.03
CA GLY A 218 -4.54 -15.87 10.35
C GLY A 218 -3.92 -16.89 11.30
N ARG A 219 -4.35 -18.16 11.25
CA ARG A 219 -3.78 -19.25 12.09
C ARG A 219 -2.34 -19.55 11.70
N GLU A 220 -2.04 -19.48 10.41
CA GLU A 220 -0.71 -19.73 9.86
C GLU A 220 0.31 -18.64 10.26
N LYS A 221 -0.12 -17.38 10.33
CA LYS A 221 0.69 -16.24 10.82
C LYS A 221 1.32 -16.54 12.19
N VAL A 222 0.52 -17.01 13.14
CA VAL A 222 0.99 -17.30 14.50
C VAL A 222 1.84 -18.57 14.56
N GLY A 223 1.54 -19.57 13.73
CA GLY A 223 2.38 -20.76 13.55
C GLY A 223 3.80 -20.42 13.08
N LEU A 224 3.93 -19.51 12.11
CA LEU A 224 5.24 -18.99 11.67
C LEU A 224 5.98 -18.29 12.81
N VAL A 225 5.34 -17.33 13.51
CA VAL A 225 5.97 -16.64 14.65
C VAL A 225 6.50 -17.65 15.67
N ASN A 226 5.69 -18.63 16.10
CA ASN A 226 6.14 -19.67 17.03
C ASN A 226 7.38 -20.44 16.53
N ALA A 227 7.46 -20.78 15.24
CA ALA A 227 8.59 -21.51 14.67
C ALA A 227 9.89 -20.68 14.67
N PHE A 228 9.85 -19.44 14.18
CA PHE A 228 11.04 -18.57 14.17
C PHE A 228 11.52 -18.24 15.59
N LEU A 229 10.59 -18.00 16.53
CA LEU A 229 10.93 -17.76 17.94
C LEU A 229 11.48 -19.01 18.64
N ALA A 230 10.97 -20.21 18.35
CA ALA A 230 11.53 -21.47 18.85
C ALA A 230 12.92 -21.75 18.28
N MET A 231 13.21 -21.30 17.05
CA MET A 231 14.55 -21.28 16.48
C MET A 231 15.44 -20.13 17.00
N GLY A 232 14.91 -19.23 17.84
CA GLY A 232 15.69 -18.18 18.49
C GLY A 232 16.07 -17.00 17.58
N PHE A 233 15.30 -16.79 16.50
CA PHE A 233 15.43 -15.62 15.62
C PHE A 233 14.55 -14.46 16.11
N ASP A 234 14.95 -13.22 15.77
CA ASP A 234 14.13 -12.02 15.92
C ASP A 234 13.32 -11.87 14.62
N VAL A 235 12.02 -12.17 14.64
CA VAL A 235 11.20 -12.24 13.43
C VAL A 235 10.44 -10.93 13.20
N ILE A 236 10.64 -10.32 12.03
CA ILE A 236 9.84 -9.21 11.52
C ILE A 236 8.83 -9.79 10.54
N ILE A 237 7.61 -10.05 11.00
CA ILE A 237 6.54 -10.64 10.20
C ILE A 237 5.66 -9.53 9.60
N SER A 238 5.33 -9.64 8.31
CA SER A 238 4.43 -8.69 7.63
C SER A 238 3.49 -9.36 6.64
N ASP A 239 2.26 -8.85 6.57
CA ASP A 239 1.28 -9.21 5.53
C ASP A 239 1.82 -8.84 4.14
N VAL A 240 1.47 -9.66 3.13
CA VAL A 240 2.08 -9.61 1.78
C VAL A 240 1.70 -8.35 0.98
N ASP A 241 0.69 -7.62 1.44
CA ASP A 241 0.23 -6.35 0.88
C ASP A 241 0.85 -5.11 1.56
N THR A 242 2.02 -5.32 2.18
CA THR A 242 2.94 -4.27 2.62
C THR A 242 3.95 -3.91 1.52
N VAL A 243 4.35 -2.64 1.50
CA VAL A 243 5.37 -2.11 0.57
C VAL A 243 6.45 -1.41 1.36
N TRP A 244 7.61 -2.07 1.47
CA TRP A 244 8.78 -1.56 2.19
C TRP A 244 9.52 -0.50 1.36
N LEU A 245 9.85 0.63 2.00
CA LEU A 245 10.50 1.80 1.39
C LEU A 245 11.86 2.09 2.05
N ARG A 246 12.07 1.64 3.28
CA ARG A 246 13.34 1.67 4.03
C ARG A 246 13.52 0.32 4.75
N ASP A 247 14.77 -0.14 4.91
CA ASP A 247 15.07 -1.37 5.63
C ASP A 247 14.62 -1.25 7.11
N PRO A 248 13.69 -2.09 7.61
CA PRO A 248 13.21 -1.99 8.98
C PRO A 248 14.20 -2.52 10.03
N ILE A 249 15.20 -3.33 9.67
CA ILE A 249 16.09 -3.97 10.66
C ILE A 249 16.85 -2.91 11.50
N PRO A 250 17.44 -1.83 10.92
CA PRO A 250 17.96 -0.69 11.66
C PRO A 250 16.93 0.01 12.57
N TYR A 251 15.65 0.08 12.17
CA TYR A 251 14.60 0.66 13.01
C TYR A 251 14.31 -0.24 14.23
N MET A 252 14.12 -1.54 14.02
CA MET A 252 13.85 -2.50 15.09
C MET A 252 15.00 -2.62 16.10
N LYS A 253 16.25 -2.39 15.65
CA LYS A 253 17.46 -2.34 16.48
C LYS A 253 17.54 -1.11 17.39
N ARG A 254 16.76 -0.03 17.15
CA ARG A 254 16.67 1.12 18.08
C ARG A 254 16.00 0.78 19.42
N TYR A 255 15.22 -0.29 19.46
CA TYR A 255 14.46 -0.71 20.64
C TYR A 255 14.89 -2.13 21.05
N PRO A 256 16.12 -2.33 21.57
CA PRO A 256 16.65 -3.65 21.90
C PRO A 256 15.84 -4.35 23.02
N ASP A 257 15.29 -3.58 23.95
CA ASP A 257 14.52 -4.07 25.09
C ASP A 257 13.08 -4.51 24.74
N ALA A 258 12.62 -4.28 23.50
CA ALA A 258 11.28 -4.69 23.10
C ALA A 258 11.21 -6.22 22.88
N ASP A 259 10.24 -6.90 23.47
CA ASP A 259 9.94 -8.29 23.13
C ASP A 259 9.04 -8.39 21.90
N VAL A 260 8.20 -7.36 21.68
CA VAL A 260 7.30 -7.21 20.52
C VAL A 260 7.30 -5.76 20.04
N LEU A 261 7.16 -5.51 18.74
CA LEU A 261 6.68 -4.21 18.21
C LEU A 261 5.53 -4.50 17.25
N ALA A 262 4.52 -3.64 17.16
CA ALA A 262 3.37 -3.85 16.26
C ALA A 262 2.92 -2.54 15.60
N SER A 263 2.37 -2.63 14.38
CA SER A 263 1.62 -1.53 13.76
C SER A 263 0.30 -1.26 14.51
N SER A 264 -0.44 -0.24 14.10
CA SER A 264 -1.77 0.06 14.67
C SER A 264 -2.74 0.56 13.61
N ASP A 265 -4.02 0.26 13.80
CA ASP A 265 -5.13 0.79 13.00
C ASP A 265 -5.54 2.22 13.43
N VAL A 266 -4.77 2.85 14.32
CA VAL A 266 -4.97 4.25 14.73
C VAL A 266 -4.56 5.20 13.60
N VAL A 267 -5.46 6.11 13.26
CA VAL A 267 -5.30 7.04 12.12
C VAL A 267 -4.64 8.39 12.50
N SER A 268 -4.32 8.58 13.78
CA SER A 268 -3.74 9.83 14.30
C SER A 268 -2.53 9.57 15.21
N SER A 269 -1.34 9.95 14.74
CA SER A 269 -0.10 9.82 15.53
C SER A 269 -0.07 10.81 16.71
N THR A 270 0.47 10.37 17.85
CA THR A 270 0.99 11.27 18.90
C THR A 270 2.48 11.56 18.74
N SER A 271 3.20 10.69 18.04
CA SER A 271 4.59 10.94 17.66
C SER A 271 4.68 12.12 16.68
N ARG A 272 5.75 12.90 16.81
CA ARG A 272 6.11 14.01 15.90
C ARG A 272 7.45 13.79 15.23
N THR A 273 8.03 12.61 15.47
CA THR A 273 9.36 12.16 15.09
C THR A 273 9.21 10.73 14.55
N GLU A 274 10.31 9.98 14.45
CA GLU A 274 10.25 8.55 14.19
C GLU A 274 10.06 7.70 15.46
N ASP A 275 9.76 8.30 16.62
CA ASP A 275 9.63 7.56 17.89
C ASP A 275 8.28 6.80 18.00
N LEU A 276 8.26 5.75 18.81
CA LEU A 276 7.07 4.94 19.10
C LEU A 276 5.88 5.79 19.57
N GLU A 277 4.67 5.36 19.19
CA GLU A 277 3.42 6.00 19.61
C GLU A 277 3.30 6.09 21.13
N GLY A 278 2.78 7.22 21.62
CA GLY A 278 2.47 7.42 23.03
C GLY A 278 1.11 6.82 23.45
N PRO A 279 0.86 6.75 24.78
CA PRO A 279 -0.35 6.14 25.34
C PRO A 279 -1.66 6.82 24.92
N ALA A 280 -1.60 8.07 24.45
CA ALA A 280 -2.77 8.81 24.03
C ALA A 280 -3.27 8.42 22.64
N SER A 281 -2.40 7.90 21.75
CA SER A 281 -2.80 7.32 20.45
C SER A 281 -3.03 5.82 20.54
N SER A 282 -2.49 5.07 21.51
CA SER A 282 -2.77 3.64 21.73
C SER A 282 -4.23 3.32 22.11
N ARG A 283 -5.16 4.26 21.89
CA ARG A 283 -6.63 4.14 21.99
C ARG A 283 -7.21 3.55 20.70
N GLY A 284 -6.58 2.49 20.23
CA GLY A 284 -6.95 1.73 19.05
C GLY A 284 -6.06 0.49 18.96
N VAL A 285 -6.64 -0.56 18.40
CA VAL A 285 -6.13 -1.93 18.41
C VAL A 285 -4.76 -2.01 17.70
N ALA A 286 -3.85 -2.82 18.24
CA ALA A 286 -2.59 -3.15 17.56
C ALA A 286 -2.91 -3.96 16.30
N ASN A 287 -2.39 -3.50 15.17
CA ASN A 287 -2.61 -4.14 13.88
C ASN A 287 -1.57 -5.26 13.71
N ILE A 288 -2.03 -6.47 13.40
CA ILE A 288 -1.17 -7.66 13.32
C ILE A 288 -0.55 -7.89 11.93
N GLY A 289 -0.55 -6.88 11.05
CA GLY A 289 0.00 -6.98 9.70
C GLY A 289 1.44 -6.50 9.55
N ILE A 290 2.01 -5.82 10.55
CA ILE A 290 3.46 -5.58 10.66
C ILE A 290 3.85 -5.75 12.13
N MET A 291 4.68 -6.74 12.45
CA MET A 291 5.12 -7.02 13.82
C MET A 291 6.59 -7.46 13.89
N LEU A 292 7.31 -7.02 14.92
CA LEU A 292 8.52 -7.67 15.42
C LEU A 292 8.15 -8.58 16.58
N PHE A 293 8.75 -9.77 16.66
CA PHE A 293 8.83 -10.56 17.89
C PHE A 293 10.27 -11.00 18.17
N ARG A 294 10.65 -11.02 19.44
CA ARG A 294 11.90 -11.62 19.94
C ARG A 294 11.62 -12.91 20.74
N PRO A 295 12.57 -13.86 20.87
CA PRO A 295 12.32 -15.20 21.44
C PRO A 295 11.66 -15.26 22.83
N LYS A 296 11.81 -14.21 23.64
CA LYS A 296 11.13 -14.09 24.96
C LYS A 296 9.59 -14.00 24.83
N ALA A 297 9.07 -13.55 23.70
CA ALA A 297 7.63 -13.55 23.39
C ALA A 297 7.05 -14.93 22.98
N LEU A 298 7.86 -16.00 22.92
CA LEU A 298 7.41 -17.35 22.52
C LEU A 298 6.25 -17.88 23.39
N ALA A 299 6.22 -17.57 24.69
CA ALA A 299 5.12 -17.99 25.56
C ALA A 299 3.78 -17.34 25.17
N PHE A 300 3.80 -16.04 24.83
CA PHE A 300 2.64 -15.31 24.33
C PHE A 300 2.19 -15.83 22.96
N ALA A 301 3.13 -16.06 22.03
CA ALA A 301 2.82 -16.59 20.70
C ALA A 301 2.15 -17.98 20.76
N LYS A 302 2.54 -18.83 21.73
CA LYS A 302 1.86 -20.10 21.98
C LYS A 302 0.44 -19.92 22.52
N GLU A 303 0.25 -19.07 23.52
CA GLU A 303 -1.08 -18.82 24.09
C GLU A 303 -2.05 -18.18 23.07
N TRP A 304 -1.52 -17.34 22.17
CA TRP A 304 -2.26 -16.79 21.04
C TRP A 304 -2.69 -17.88 20.03
N THR A 305 -1.80 -18.81 19.66
CA THR A 305 -2.17 -19.99 18.85
C THR A 305 -3.23 -20.84 19.54
N GLU A 306 -3.04 -21.17 20.82
CA GLU A 306 -4.01 -21.97 21.57
C GLU A 306 -5.40 -21.31 21.63
N ALA A 307 -5.48 -19.98 21.78
CA ALA A 307 -6.75 -19.25 21.75
C ALA A 307 -7.41 -19.31 20.36
N MET A 308 -6.61 -19.24 19.30
CA MET A 308 -7.06 -19.39 17.91
C MET A 308 -7.47 -20.82 17.53
N GLU A 309 -7.02 -21.83 18.26
CA GLU A 309 -7.48 -23.22 18.10
C GLU A 309 -8.76 -23.50 18.90
N LYS A 310 -8.93 -22.86 20.07
CA LYS A 310 -10.08 -23.04 20.97
C LYS A 310 -11.39 -22.44 20.44
N ASP A 311 -11.36 -21.36 19.64
CA ASP A 311 -12.54 -20.83 18.95
C ASP A 311 -12.23 -20.40 17.50
N GLU A 312 -12.95 -20.97 16.53
CA GLU A 312 -12.79 -20.67 15.11
C GLU A 312 -13.39 -19.33 14.67
N LYS A 313 -14.15 -18.67 15.55
CA LYS A 313 -14.78 -17.35 15.33
C LYS A 313 -14.02 -16.22 16.01
N TYR A 314 -13.15 -16.53 16.97
CA TYR A 314 -12.32 -15.53 17.62
C TYR A 314 -11.34 -14.99 16.57
N TRP A 315 -11.34 -13.68 16.37
CA TRP A 315 -10.52 -13.04 15.35
C TRP A 315 -9.07 -12.88 15.85
N ASP A 316 -8.10 -13.16 14.99
CA ASP A 316 -6.68 -13.22 15.32
C ASP A 316 -6.14 -11.89 15.88
N GLN A 317 -6.55 -10.77 15.29
CA GLN A 317 -6.19 -9.45 15.81
C GLN A 317 -6.81 -9.15 17.19
N ASN A 318 -8.04 -9.59 17.45
CA ASN A 318 -8.66 -9.43 18.77
C ASN A 318 -7.92 -10.28 19.81
N ALA A 319 -7.70 -11.57 19.52
CA ALA A 319 -6.99 -12.47 20.42
C ALA A 319 -5.56 -12.00 20.73
N PHE A 320 -4.84 -11.46 19.74
CA PHE A 320 -3.54 -10.84 19.98
C PHE A 320 -3.65 -9.74 21.04
N ASN A 321 -4.58 -8.80 20.88
CA ASN A 321 -4.73 -7.65 21.76
C ASN A 321 -5.24 -8.06 23.15
N ASP A 322 -6.27 -8.90 23.24
CA ASP A 322 -6.87 -9.34 24.50
C ASP A 322 -5.85 -10.10 25.38
N ILE A 323 -5.06 -11.00 24.77
CA ILE A 323 -4.04 -11.78 25.49
C ILE A 323 -2.84 -10.89 25.84
N LEU A 324 -2.43 -9.98 24.97
CA LEU A 324 -1.29 -9.08 25.22
C LEU A 324 -1.57 -8.11 26.37
N LEU A 325 -2.85 -7.74 26.54
CA LEU A 325 -3.31 -6.84 27.60
C LEU A 325 -3.72 -7.58 28.89
N SER A 326 -3.69 -8.92 28.89
CA SER A 326 -3.94 -9.70 30.11
C SER A 326 -2.91 -9.42 31.19
N ASP A 327 -3.40 -9.14 32.41
CA ASP A 327 -2.61 -8.97 33.63
C ASP A 327 -1.40 -8.00 33.50
N ALA A 328 -1.61 -6.86 32.85
CA ALA A 328 -0.60 -5.82 32.64
C ALA A 328 -0.25 -5.03 33.93
N GLN A 329 1.03 -4.78 34.18
CA GLN A 329 1.56 -4.27 35.47
C GLN A 329 2.52 -3.10 35.31
N ASP A 330 2.47 -2.09 36.19
CA ASP A 330 3.27 -0.85 36.04
C ASP A 330 4.81 -1.04 36.08
N VAL A 331 5.53 -0.21 35.31
CA VAL A 331 6.99 -0.15 35.21
C VAL A 331 7.49 1.24 35.62
N PRO A 332 8.09 1.41 36.80
CA PRO A 332 8.60 2.71 37.22
C PRO A 332 9.73 3.22 36.31
N GLY A 333 9.64 4.49 35.88
CA GLY A 333 10.80 5.29 35.47
C GLY A 333 11.19 5.36 33.98
N ARG A 334 10.44 4.76 33.04
CA ARG A 334 10.80 4.82 31.60
C ARG A 334 10.16 5.93 30.78
N THR A 335 10.92 6.42 29.80
CA THR A 335 10.56 7.52 28.89
C THR A 335 10.53 7.13 27.41
N ASP A 336 11.03 5.94 27.06
CA ASP A 336 11.16 5.35 25.71
C ASP A 336 9.85 4.93 25.02
N ASN A 337 8.70 5.13 25.69
CA ASN A 337 7.37 4.65 25.32
C ASN A 337 7.23 3.11 25.16
N LEU A 338 8.25 2.31 25.52
CA LEU A 338 8.12 0.84 25.53
C LEU A 338 7.14 0.42 26.62
N LEU A 339 5.93 0.12 26.14
CA LEU A 339 4.64 0.09 26.81
C LEU A 339 4.36 1.27 27.75
N LYS A 340 3.84 2.36 27.20
CA LYS A 340 2.71 3.04 27.87
C LYS A 340 1.46 2.68 27.08
N TYR A 341 0.76 1.62 27.47
CA TYR A 341 -0.41 1.11 26.72
C TYR A 341 -1.70 1.40 27.50
N ALA A 342 -2.39 2.48 27.13
CA ALA A 342 -3.54 2.97 27.89
C ALA A 342 -4.87 2.38 27.39
N VAL A 343 -5.03 1.06 27.50
CA VAL A 343 -6.35 0.43 27.41
C VAL A 343 -7.03 0.46 28.78
N LEU A 344 -8.33 0.79 28.77
CA LEU A 344 -9.26 0.89 29.90
C LEU A 344 -8.98 1.91 31.03
N GLU A 345 -7.76 2.43 31.23
CA GLU A 345 -7.50 3.36 32.36
C GLU A 345 -7.99 4.82 32.14
N ALA A 346 -8.68 5.08 31.02
CA ALA A 346 -9.32 6.37 30.72
C ALA A 346 -10.44 6.80 31.70
N LEU A 347 -10.77 5.96 32.69
CA LEU A 347 -11.70 6.27 33.79
C LEU A 347 -11.01 6.75 35.09
N TRP A 348 -9.70 6.52 35.26
CA TRP A 348 -9.02 6.74 36.56
C TRP A 348 -7.70 7.53 36.50
N GLY A 349 -7.30 8.03 35.33
CA GLY A 349 -6.40 9.19 35.22
C GLY A 349 -4.91 8.94 35.50
N GLY A 350 -4.45 7.69 35.52
CA GLY A 350 -3.02 7.35 35.60
C GLY A 350 -2.27 7.56 34.28
N VAL A 351 -0.95 7.76 34.39
CA VAL A 351 -0.01 7.72 33.26
C VAL A 351 1.17 6.81 33.65
N GLY A 352 0.92 5.49 33.56
CA GLY A 352 1.92 4.45 33.79
C GLY A 352 2.58 3.96 32.49
N VAL A 353 3.83 3.51 32.61
CA VAL A 353 4.42 2.50 31.71
C VAL A 353 3.92 1.15 32.26
N LYS A 354 3.54 0.15 31.45
CA LYS A 354 3.02 -1.15 31.93
C LYS A 354 3.59 -2.34 31.17
N TRP A 355 4.20 -3.32 31.83
CA TRP A 355 4.48 -4.64 31.26
C TRP A 355 3.21 -5.28 30.68
N ALA A 356 3.32 -5.90 29.51
CA ALA A 356 2.26 -6.63 28.83
C ALA A 356 2.37 -8.13 29.15
N TYR A 357 1.30 -8.87 28.83
CA TYR A 357 1.22 -10.32 28.97
C TYR A 357 1.74 -10.82 30.32
N LYS A 358 0.89 -10.70 31.35
CA LYS A 358 1.14 -11.24 32.71
C LYS A 358 2.42 -10.68 33.34
N GLY A 359 2.70 -9.40 33.09
CA GLY A 359 3.85 -8.68 33.61
C GLY A 359 5.20 -9.06 32.98
N SER A 360 5.23 -9.73 31.83
CA SER A 360 6.46 -10.38 31.32
C SER A 360 7.06 -9.80 30.03
N LEU A 361 6.27 -9.10 29.20
CA LEU A 361 6.72 -8.57 27.90
C LEU A 361 6.75 -7.05 27.83
N LEU A 362 7.71 -6.53 27.07
CA LEU A 362 7.79 -5.15 26.61
C LEU A 362 7.35 -5.07 25.15
N VAL A 363 6.49 -4.09 24.85
CA VAL A 363 5.90 -3.88 23.52
C VAL A 363 6.10 -2.42 23.11
N GLY A 364 6.15 -2.14 21.81
CA GLY A 364 6.00 -0.79 21.27
C GLY A 364 4.98 -0.76 20.16
N ILE A 365 4.24 0.35 20.04
CA ILE A 365 3.44 0.61 18.83
C ILE A 365 4.26 1.47 17.88
N LEU A 366 4.45 0.95 16.67
CA LEU A 366 5.18 1.57 15.59
C LEU A 366 4.46 2.86 15.15
N PRO A 367 5.19 3.98 14.94
CA PRO A 367 4.59 5.27 14.60
C PRO A 367 3.79 5.23 13.31
N VAL A 368 2.49 5.52 13.40
CA VAL A 368 1.55 5.42 12.26
C VAL A 368 1.79 6.50 11.20
N SER A 369 2.69 7.44 11.51
CA SER A 369 3.25 8.44 10.59
C SER A 369 4.26 7.87 9.59
N ILE A 370 4.92 6.74 9.87
CA ILE A 370 5.95 6.14 8.98
C ILE A 370 5.82 4.62 8.80
N PHE A 371 5.15 3.93 9.72
CA PHE A 371 4.58 2.59 9.49
C PHE A 371 3.12 2.79 9.10
N CYS A 372 2.89 3.26 7.87
CA CYS A 372 1.62 3.84 7.49
C CYS A 372 0.57 2.75 7.19
N SER A 373 -0.61 2.88 7.78
CA SER A 373 -1.82 2.26 7.21
C SER A 373 -2.20 2.98 5.93
N GLY A 374 -3.04 2.37 5.11
CA GLY A 374 -3.52 3.00 3.88
C GLY A 374 -4.34 4.27 4.13
N GLN A 375 -4.89 4.45 5.34
CA GLN A 375 -5.50 5.71 5.76
C GLN A 375 -4.45 6.78 6.08
N THR A 376 -3.42 6.49 6.90
CA THR A 376 -2.42 7.52 7.26
C THR A 376 -1.52 7.90 6.09
N TYR A 377 -1.31 7.00 5.14
CA TYR A 377 -0.65 7.32 3.87
C TYR A 377 -1.53 8.20 2.97
N LYS A 378 -2.84 7.89 2.84
CA LYS A 378 -3.84 8.72 2.12
C LYS A 378 -3.90 10.14 2.70
N GLU A 379 -3.95 10.28 4.02
CA GLU A 379 -3.93 11.58 4.71
C GLU A 379 -2.60 12.34 4.59
N GLY A 380 -1.55 11.68 4.07
CA GLY A 380 -0.23 12.25 3.93
C GLY A 380 0.42 12.59 5.27
N LEU A 381 0.15 11.80 6.32
CA LEU A 381 0.59 12.10 7.69
C LEU A 381 2.11 12.27 7.80
N PHE A 382 2.87 11.47 7.04
CA PHE A 382 4.33 11.60 6.89
C PHE A 382 4.74 12.99 6.37
N ARG A 383 4.13 13.45 5.26
CA ARG A 383 4.33 14.79 4.68
C ARG A 383 3.90 15.90 5.63
N LYS A 384 2.78 15.73 6.36
CA LYS A 384 2.31 16.68 7.39
C LYS A 384 3.25 16.78 8.61
N LEU A 385 4.23 15.89 8.75
CA LEU A 385 5.24 15.87 9.83
C LEU A 385 6.68 16.05 9.34
N GLY A 386 6.94 16.08 8.03
CA GLY A 386 8.30 16.13 7.47
C GLY A 386 9.09 14.83 7.61
N LEU A 387 8.40 13.68 7.61
CA LEU A 387 8.98 12.34 7.81
C LEU A 387 8.92 11.50 6.53
N GLU A 388 9.79 10.50 6.43
CA GLU A 388 9.82 9.52 5.33
C GLU A 388 9.32 8.14 5.80
N PRO A 389 8.29 7.53 5.16
CA PRO A 389 7.78 6.23 5.57
C PRO A 389 8.79 5.09 5.45
N TYR A 390 8.74 4.16 6.41
CA TYR A 390 9.40 2.85 6.30
C TYR A 390 8.59 1.88 5.44
N VAL A 391 7.26 1.94 5.55
CA VAL A 391 6.36 0.96 4.91
C VAL A 391 4.96 1.54 4.72
N ILE A 392 4.32 1.12 3.63
CA ILE A 392 2.88 1.30 3.38
C ILE A 392 2.20 -0.06 3.57
N HIS A 393 1.17 -0.15 4.41
CA HIS A 393 0.34 -1.35 4.55
C HIS A 393 -1.01 -1.11 3.87
N ALA A 394 -1.46 -2.05 3.02
CA ALA A 394 -2.75 -1.95 2.34
C ALA A 394 -3.94 -2.33 3.25
N THR A 395 -4.08 -1.63 4.37
CA THR A 395 -5.30 -1.56 5.19
C THR A 395 -6.05 -0.24 4.97
N PHE A 396 -7.38 -0.23 5.19
CA PHE A 396 -8.28 0.89 4.87
C PHE A 396 -8.46 1.17 3.34
N GLN A 397 -8.49 0.10 2.53
CA GLN A 397 -8.93 0.10 1.12
C GLN A 397 -10.27 -0.60 0.97
N PHE A 398 -11.02 -0.19 -0.03
CA PHE A 398 -12.24 -0.84 -0.49
C PHE A 398 -11.94 -1.75 -1.70
N SER A 399 -12.94 -2.50 -2.17
CA SER A 399 -12.84 -3.39 -3.35
C SER A 399 -11.72 -4.44 -3.26
N GLY A 400 -11.50 -4.98 -2.06
CA GLY A 400 -10.72 -6.18 -1.80
C GLY A 400 -9.31 -6.19 -2.40
N THR A 401 -8.88 -7.35 -2.88
CA THR A 401 -7.56 -7.57 -3.50
C THR A 401 -7.33 -6.68 -4.72
N ALA A 402 -8.37 -6.32 -5.48
CA ALA A 402 -8.25 -5.46 -6.65
C ALA A 402 -7.98 -3.99 -6.26
N GLY A 403 -8.77 -3.46 -5.33
CA GLY A 403 -8.60 -2.11 -4.78
C GLY A 403 -7.29 -1.91 -4.02
N LYS A 404 -6.77 -2.95 -3.34
CA LYS A 404 -5.41 -2.91 -2.76
C LYS A 404 -4.32 -2.70 -3.82
N ARG A 405 -4.30 -3.51 -4.90
CA ARG A 405 -3.32 -3.36 -6.01
C ARG A 405 -3.46 -2.00 -6.69
N HIS A 406 -4.68 -1.59 -6.96
CA HIS A 406 -5.02 -0.29 -7.52
C HIS A 406 -4.49 0.87 -6.66
N ARG A 407 -4.71 0.84 -5.34
CA ARG A 407 -4.24 1.88 -4.43
C ARG A 407 -2.71 1.96 -4.38
N LEU A 408 -2.03 0.81 -4.34
CA LEU A 408 -0.57 0.78 -4.41
C LEU A 408 -0.06 1.37 -5.74
N ARG A 409 -0.74 1.08 -6.86
CA ARG A 409 -0.45 1.69 -8.17
C ARG A 409 -0.67 3.20 -8.21
N GLU A 410 -1.78 3.71 -7.65
CA GLU A 410 -2.03 5.16 -7.50
C GLU A 410 -0.93 5.88 -6.69
N TRP A 411 -0.25 5.17 -5.79
CA TRP A 411 0.85 5.68 -4.99
C TRP A 411 2.24 5.46 -5.59
N GLY A 412 2.35 4.85 -6.80
CA GLY A 412 3.64 4.47 -7.39
C GLY A 412 4.37 3.37 -6.63
N ALA A 413 3.65 2.60 -5.82
CA ALA A 413 4.11 1.57 -4.90
C ALA A 413 3.81 0.14 -5.41
N TRP A 414 3.68 -0.03 -6.73
CA TRP A 414 3.37 -1.29 -7.39
C TRP A 414 4.28 -1.51 -8.62
N LYS A 415 4.98 -2.65 -8.68
CA LYS A 415 5.83 -3.07 -9.82
C LYS A 415 4.97 -3.59 -10.98
N ASP A 416 4.34 -2.67 -11.69
CA ASP A 416 3.80 -2.97 -13.02
C ASP A 416 4.93 -3.28 -14.03
N PRO A 417 4.73 -4.22 -14.96
CA PRO A 417 5.68 -4.49 -16.04
C PRO A 417 5.63 -3.37 -17.11
N PRO A 418 6.66 -3.21 -17.96
CA PRO A 418 6.74 -2.12 -18.94
C PRO A 418 5.52 -2.04 -19.88
N GLU A 419 4.94 -3.18 -20.25
CA GLU A 419 3.78 -3.29 -21.13
C GLU A 419 2.54 -2.59 -20.57
N TRP A 420 2.40 -2.51 -19.24
CA TRP A 420 1.31 -1.79 -18.57
C TRP A 420 1.37 -0.27 -18.80
N TRP A 421 2.53 0.27 -19.19
CA TRP A 421 2.68 1.67 -19.57
C TRP A 421 2.59 1.87 -21.09
N THR A 422 2.18 0.83 -21.82
CA THR A 422 1.90 0.85 -23.25
C THR A 422 0.46 0.44 -23.53
N HIS A 423 -0.12 0.99 -24.60
CA HIS A 423 -1.43 0.57 -25.09
C HIS A 423 -1.45 0.76 -26.61
N PRO A 424 -1.90 -0.22 -27.44
CA PRO A 424 -1.74 -0.18 -28.90
C PRO A 424 -2.49 0.96 -29.60
N ILE A 425 -3.52 1.54 -28.95
CA ILE A 425 -4.26 2.72 -29.45
C ILE A 425 -3.76 4.02 -28.79
N GLY A 426 -2.91 3.91 -27.76
CA GLY A 426 -2.57 5.02 -26.87
C GLY A 426 -3.63 5.28 -25.80
N PHE A 427 -3.50 6.43 -25.14
CA PHE A 427 -4.22 6.79 -23.90
C PHE A 427 -5.13 8.01 -24.11
N LEU A 428 -6.28 8.02 -23.43
CA LEU A 428 -7.16 9.17 -23.29
C LEU A 428 -7.13 9.68 -21.85
N SER A 429 -6.46 10.81 -21.63
CA SER A 429 -6.63 11.64 -20.44
C SER A 429 -7.55 12.82 -20.74
N TYR A 430 -8.11 13.43 -19.69
CA TYR A 430 -8.92 14.64 -19.80
C TYR A 430 -8.74 15.53 -18.57
N ASP A 431 -8.89 16.84 -18.75
CA ASP A 431 -8.95 17.78 -17.63
C ASP A 431 -10.28 17.56 -16.87
N ASN A 432 -10.20 16.97 -15.69
CA ASN A 432 -11.35 16.74 -14.80
C ASN A 432 -11.77 18.04 -14.11
N ASP A 433 -12.27 19.00 -14.90
CA ASP A 433 -12.69 20.32 -14.43
C ASP A 433 -13.79 20.21 -13.37
N VAL A 434 -13.51 20.75 -12.17
CA VAL A 434 -14.42 20.79 -11.04
C VAL A 434 -14.73 22.25 -10.72
N PRO A 435 -15.97 22.73 -10.98
CA PRO A 435 -16.39 24.08 -10.63
C PRO A 435 -16.15 24.38 -9.15
N GLU A 436 -15.47 25.49 -8.84
CA GLU A 436 -15.15 25.87 -7.45
C GLU A 436 -16.41 25.99 -6.58
N ALA A 437 -17.56 26.33 -7.16
CA ALA A 437 -18.85 26.33 -6.44
C ALA A 437 -19.25 24.96 -5.87
N LEU A 438 -18.81 23.85 -6.47
CA LEU A 438 -19.00 22.49 -5.92
C LEU A 438 -17.97 22.15 -4.84
N LEU A 439 -16.72 22.60 -5.01
CA LEU A 439 -15.66 22.44 -3.99
C LEU A 439 -15.99 23.22 -2.73
N GLU A 440 -16.42 24.48 -2.86
CA GLU A 440 -16.77 25.34 -1.74
C GLU A 440 -18.08 24.92 -1.07
N ALA A 441 -19.08 24.45 -1.82
CA ALA A 441 -20.28 23.85 -1.24
C ALA A 441 -19.96 22.58 -0.43
N ALA A 442 -18.96 21.79 -0.85
CA ALA A 442 -18.46 20.65 -0.07
C ALA A 442 -17.62 21.09 1.14
N ARG A 443 -16.79 22.13 1.00
CA ARG A 443 -15.93 22.70 2.06
C ARG A 443 -16.74 23.30 3.21
N THR A 444 -17.85 23.95 2.89
CA THR A 444 -18.74 24.66 3.84
C THR A 444 -19.95 23.82 4.29
N ALA A 445 -20.03 22.56 3.89
CA ALA A 445 -21.13 21.67 4.27
C ALA A 445 -21.21 21.47 5.79
N ASN A 446 -22.42 21.60 6.36
CA ASN A 446 -22.66 21.37 7.78
C ASN A 446 -22.67 19.87 8.10
N LEU A 447 -21.48 19.32 8.41
CA LEU A 447 -21.24 17.91 8.69
C LEU A 447 -22.14 17.40 9.82
N SER A 448 -22.91 16.35 9.52
CA SER A 448 -23.86 15.73 10.45
C SER A 448 -24.43 14.44 9.85
N TYR A 449 -25.03 13.59 10.69
CA TYR A 449 -25.70 12.35 10.30
C TYR A 449 -27.03 12.56 9.54
N ALA A 450 -27.42 13.80 9.22
CA ALA A 450 -28.67 14.11 8.54
C ALA A 450 -28.47 14.17 7.02
N LEU A 451 -29.31 13.48 6.23
CA LEU A 451 -29.20 13.38 4.76
C LEU A 451 -28.82 14.69 4.03
N PRO A 452 -29.35 15.89 4.37
CA PRO A 452 -28.95 17.14 3.72
C PRO A 452 -27.44 17.46 3.74
N SER A 453 -26.68 16.99 4.75
CA SER A 453 -25.22 17.21 4.83
C SER A 453 -24.46 16.56 3.67
N THR A 454 -25.00 15.49 3.11
CA THR A 454 -24.39 14.70 2.03
C THR A 454 -24.62 15.26 0.63
N LEU A 455 -25.59 16.17 0.47
CA LEU A 455 -25.99 16.67 -0.84
C LEU A 455 -24.85 17.41 -1.60
N PRO A 456 -24.00 18.24 -0.95
CA PRO A 456 -22.86 18.86 -1.62
C PRO A 456 -21.80 17.85 -2.09
N HIS A 457 -21.53 16.80 -1.30
CA HIS A 457 -20.66 15.70 -1.68
C HIS A 457 -21.21 14.98 -2.92
N PHE A 458 -22.49 14.59 -2.92
CA PHE A 458 -23.09 13.93 -4.06
C PHE A 458 -23.13 14.83 -5.30
N ALA A 459 -23.30 16.15 -5.17
CA ALA A 459 -23.21 17.07 -6.31
C ALA A 459 -21.79 17.11 -6.90
N LEU A 460 -20.77 17.25 -6.03
CA LEU A 460 -19.35 17.27 -6.40
C LEU A 460 -18.90 15.97 -7.09
N VAL A 461 -19.27 14.81 -6.54
CA VAL A 461 -18.88 13.51 -7.10
C VAL A 461 -19.64 13.19 -8.39
N ASN A 462 -20.96 13.43 -8.44
CA ASN A 462 -21.75 13.15 -9.65
C ASN A 462 -21.35 14.02 -10.85
N HIS A 463 -20.81 15.23 -10.64
CA HIS A 463 -20.25 16.05 -11.71
C HIS A 463 -19.07 15.33 -12.39
N GLN A 464 -18.09 14.89 -11.60
CA GLN A 464 -16.87 14.24 -12.10
C GLN A 464 -17.16 12.86 -12.71
N LEU A 465 -18.06 12.07 -12.11
CA LEU A 465 -18.47 10.77 -12.67
C LEU A 465 -19.15 10.90 -14.05
N ARG A 466 -19.81 12.02 -14.35
CA ARG A 466 -20.34 12.29 -15.71
C ARG A 466 -19.21 12.53 -16.71
N SER A 467 -18.21 13.32 -16.34
CA SER A 467 -17.01 13.55 -17.17
C SER A 467 -16.25 12.24 -17.41
N MET A 468 -16.06 11.43 -16.36
CA MET A 468 -15.39 10.13 -16.42
C MET A 468 -16.14 9.13 -17.33
N ARG A 469 -17.46 9.04 -17.18
CA ARG A 469 -18.32 8.23 -18.08
C ARG A 469 -18.22 8.68 -19.53
N ASN A 470 -18.19 10.00 -19.77
CA ASN A 470 -18.05 10.54 -21.12
C ASN A 470 -16.66 10.23 -21.70
N ALA A 471 -15.59 10.27 -20.89
CA ALA A 471 -14.24 9.87 -21.31
C ALA A 471 -14.17 8.37 -21.66
N LEU A 472 -14.75 7.48 -20.84
CA LEU A 472 -14.83 6.04 -21.13
C LEU A 472 -15.58 5.74 -22.44
N VAL A 473 -16.67 6.46 -22.73
CA VAL A 473 -17.41 6.36 -24.00
C VAL A 473 -16.57 6.87 -25.19
N LEU A 474 -15.90 8.02 -25.04
CA LEU A 474 -15.01 8.56 -26.06
C LEU A 474 -13.84 7.61 -26.36
N ALA A 475 -13.21 7.05 -25.34
CA ALA A 475 -12.11 6.09 -25.49
C ALA A 475 -12.55 4.83 -26.27
N SER A 476 -13.75 4.31 -25.98
CA SER A 476 -14.36 3.19 -26.72
C SER A 476 -14.59 3.53 -28.20
N GLU A 477 -15.19 4.69 -28.51
CA GLU A 477 -15.42 5.12 -29.90
C GLU A 477 -14.12 5.53 -30.64
N LEU A 478 -13.07 5.93 -29.92
CA LEU A 478 -11.71 6.19 -30.44
C LEU A 478 -10.90 4.91 -30.67
N GLY A 479 -11.56 3.77 -30.87
CA GLY A 479 -10.92 2.48 -31.18
C GLY A 479 -10.59 1.62 -29.96
N GLY A 480 -11.11 1.98 -28.77
CA GLY A 480 -10.83 1.26 -27.52
C GLY A 480 -9.57 1.76 -26.80
N ALA A 481 -9.32 3.08 -26.78
CA ALA A 481 -8.17 3.68 -26.11
C ALA A 481 -8.16 3.44 -24.60
N ALA A 482 -6.97 3.47 -23.99
CA ALA A 482 -6.79 3.36 -22.55
C ALA A 482 -7.27 4.64 -21.84
N THR A 483 -8.38 4.61 -21.11
CA THR A 483 -8.79 5.77 -20.30
C THR A 483 -7.87 5.92 -19.10
N VAL A 484 -7.30 7.11 -18.91
CA VAL A 484 -6.55 7.47 -17.71
C VAL A 484 -7.53 8.00 -16.66
N LEU A 485 -7.60 7.38 -15.49
CA LEU A 485 -8.44 7.88 -14.40
C LEU A 485 -7.85 9.16 -13.78
N PRO A 486 -8.66 10.22 -13.58
CA PRO A 486 -8.19 11.46 -12.96
C PRO A 486 -8.21 11.35 -11.43
N SER A 487 -7.61 12.33 -10.76
CA SER A 487 -7.92 12.60 -9.35
C SER A 487 -9.39 12.99 -9.19
N ILE A 488 -10.11 12.32 -8.30
CA ILE A 488 -11.54 12.58 -8.02
C ILE A 488 -11.66 13.33 -6.68
N TRP A 489 -12.23 14.53 -6.69
CA TRP A 489 -12.51 15.29 -5.46
C TRP A 489 -13.76 14.77 -4.75
N VAL A 490 -13.66 14.55 -3.43
CA VAL A 490 -14.78 14.13 -2.56
C VAL A 490 -14.99 15.11 -1.42
N GLY A 491 -16.25 15.32 -1.03
CA GLY A 491 -16.63 16.22 0.06
C GLY A 491 -16.69 15.56 1.45
N LEU A 492 -16.52 14.24 1.52
CA LEU A 492 -16.62 13.40 2.72
C LEU A 492 -15.67 12.21 2.51
N ASP A 493 -15.13 11.63 3.59
CA ASP A 493 -14.37 10.37 3.52
C ASP A 493 -15.32 9.15 3.41
N ARG A 494 -14.80 7.95 3.13
CA ARG A 494 -15.57 6.68 3.11
C ARG A 494 -15.22 5.82 4.34
N TRP A 495 -16.23 5.29 5.03
CA TRP A 495 -16.05 4.42 6.21
C TRP A 495 -17.11 3.30 6.25
N TRP A 496 -16.80 2.19 6.93
CA TRP A 496 -17.69 1.01 7.03
C TRP A 496 -18.84 1.15 8.04
N ALA A 497 -18.87 2.24 8.84
CA ALA A 497 -19.94 2.54 9.78
C ALA A 497 -20.47 3.98 9.57
N PRO A 498 -21.68 4.31 10.04
CA PRO A 498 -22.19 5.68 9.98
C PRO A 498 -21.24 6.69 10.62
N HIS A 499 -21.08 7.84 9.98
CA HIS A 499 -20.23 8.94 10.43
C HIS A 499 -20.79 10.29 9.93
N ASP A 500 -20.22 11.41 10.41
CA ASP A 500 -20.68 12.78 10.11
C ASP A 500 -20.14 13.37 8.80
N GLY A 501 -19.12 12.73 8.22
CA GLY A 501 -18.39 13.16 7.03
C GLY A 501 -16.89 12.90 7.06
N ARG A 502 -16.30 12.68 8.24
CA ARG A 502 -14.90 12.21 8.38
C ARG A 502 -14.84 10.80 8.96
N LEU A 503 -13.76 10.08 8.69
CA LEU A 503 -13.44 8.84 9.40
C LEU A 503 -13.09 9.17 10.86
N PRO A 504 -13.54 8.41 11.88
CA PRO A 504 -13.31 8.76 13.29
C PRO A 504 -11.82 8.94 13.66
N ASN A 505 -11.48 10.07 14.28
CA ASN A 505 -10.12 10.54 14.61
C ASN A 505 -9.22 10.95 13.42
N SER A 506 -9.71 10.84 12.18
CA SER A 506 -9.02 11.37 10.99
C SER A 506 -8.79 12.88 11.09
N ARG A 507 -7.69 13.36 10.50
CA ARG A 507 -7.39 14.79 10.35
C ARG A 507 -7.24 15.15 8.87
N ILE A 508 -8.09 14.54 8.04
CA ILE A 508 -8.22 14.88 6.63
C ILE A 508 -9.00 16.18 6.44
N ASP A 509 -8.49 17.02 5.56
CA ASP A 509 -9.12 18.26 5.15
C ASP A 509 -10.20 17.96 4.09
N LEU A 510 -11.30 18.71 4.08
CA LEU A 510 -12.43 18.47 3.17
C LEU A 510 -12.69 19.72 2.30
N PRO A 511 -12.98 19.59 0.99
CA PRO A 511 -12.85 18.37 0.19
C PRO A 511 -11.37 17.97 -0.02
N PHE A 512 -11.14 16.72 -0.43
CA PHE A 512 -9.81 16.22 -0.84
C PHE A 512 -9.88 15.43 -2.16
N ALA A 513 -8.74 15.33 -2.85
CA ALA A 513 -8.55 14.41 -3.96
C ALA A 513 -8.44 12.98 -3.42
N ALA A 514 -9.48 12.18 -3.62
CA ALA A 514 -9.56 10.79 -3.18
C ALA A 514 -8.89 9.83 -4.17
N PRO A 515 -8.29 8.74 -3.67
CA PRO A 515 -8.06 7.52 -4.45
C PRO A 515 -9.38 6.94 -4.97
N ALA A 516 -9.36 6.28 -6.14
CA ALA A 516 -10.60 5.93 -6.82
C ALA A 516 -11.45 4.88 -6.09
N ASP A 517 -10.86 4.02 -5.24
CA ASP A 517 -11.61 3.03 -4.44
C ASP A 517 -12.53 3.67 -3.38
N LEU A 518 -12.44 4.98 -3.12
CA LEU A 518 -13.42 5.69 -2.29
C LEU A 518 -14.73 5.99 -3.04
N VAL A 519 -14.74 5.89 -4.38
CA VAL A 519 -15.84 6.35 -5.24
C VAL A 519 -16.31 5.29 -6.23
N LEU A 520 -15.37 4.51 -6.76
CA LEU A 520 -15.60 3.42 -7.71
C LEU A 520 -15.59 2.07 -6.97
N ASP A 521 -16.25 1.08 -7.57
CA ASP A 521 -15.98 -0.32 -7.24
C ASP A 521 -14.97 -0.87 -8.26
N LEU A 522 -14.01 -1.64 -7.77
CA LEU A 522 -12.84 -2.11 -8.51
C LEU A 522 -12.75 -3.65 -8.53
N GLU A 523 -13.72 -4.37 -8.00
CA GLU A 523 -13.80 -5.85 -8.04
C GLU A 523 -14.35 -6.39 -9.39
N MET A 524 -14.20 -5.63 -10.48
CA MET A 524 -14.73 -5.92 -11.84
C MET A 524 -13.79 -6.74 -12.71
#